data_AF-A0AAE1YHH3-F1
#
_entry.id   AF-A0AAE1YHH3-F1
#
_cell.length_a   1.000
_cell.length_b   1.000
_cell.length_c   1.000
_cell.angle_alpha   90.00
_cell.angle_beta   90.00
_cell.angle_gamma   90.00
#
_symmetry.space_group_name_H-M   'P 1'
#
loop_
_entity.id
_entity.type
_entity.pdbx_description
1 polymer ?
#
loop_
_entity_poly.entity_id
_entity_poly.type
_entity_poly.pdbx_seq_one_letter_code
_entity_poly.pdbx_strand_id
1 'polypeptide(L)'
;MGIGVVARDSEGACLGWLSRTLANGGSPEVVEAYAAWEALRLAWQWGWPRVIIEGDCASILNKITAETQDRSAVGPLVSDVRSLASHFESVSFSFVRGSCNAVADRLESMAL
;
A
#
# COMPACT_ATOMS: atom_id res chain seq x y z
N MET A 1 -9.24 -2.22 -12.46
CA MET A 1 -8.09 -2.63 -11.64
C MET A 1 -8.54 -2.71 -10.21
N GLY A 2 -8.07 -3.68 -9.46
CA GLY A 2 -8.46 -3.87 -8.07
C GLY A 2 -7.35 -3.41 -7.13
N ILE A 3 -7.67 -3.37 -5.85
CA ILE A 3 -6.71 -3.20 -4.76
C ILE A 3 -6.95 -4.38 -3.84
N GLY A 4 -5.88 -5.10 -3.52
CA GLY A 4 -5.86 -6.09 -2.46
C GLY A 4 -4.94 -5.63 -1.33
N VAL A 5 -5.42 -5.71 -0.09
CA VAL A 5 -4.59 -5.49 1.10
C VAL A 5 -4.78 -6.66 2.04
N VAL A 6 -3.68 -7.18 2.57
CA VAL A 6 -3.69 -8.19 3.64
C VAL A 6 -2.94 -7.60 4.81
N ALA A 7 -3.55 -7.70 5.99
CA ALA A 7 -2.90 -7.34 7.23
C ALA A 7 -2.53 -8.58 8.02
N ARG A 8 -1.31 -8.62 8.52
CA ARG A 8 -0.74 -9.75 9.26
C ARG A 8 0.06 -9.29 10.46
N ASP A 9 0.12 -10.11 11.51
CA ASP A 9 1.02 -9.88 12.64
C ASP A 9 2.46 -10.37 12.36
N SER A 10 3.33 -10.24 13.37
CA SER A 10 4.72 -10.67 13.30
C SER A 10 4.92 -12.19 13.20
N GLU A 11 3.92 -12.98 13.57
CA GLU A 11 3.93 -14.45 13.42
C GLU A 11 3.38 -14.88 12.05
N GLY A 12 2.89 -13.92 11.25
CA GLY A 12 2.30 -14.14 9.94
C GLY A 12 0.81 -14.49 10.00
N ALA A 13 0.15 -14.39 11.16
CA ALA A 13 -1.28 -14.63 11.25
C ALA A 13 -2.06 -13.49 10.60
N CYS A 14 -3.07 -13.83 9.80
CA CYS A 14 -3.92 -12.85 9.13
C CYS A 14 -4.83 -12.16 10.16
N LEU A 15 -4.72 -10.83 10.23
CA LEU A 15 -5.53 -9.95 11.08
C LEU A 15 -6.76 -9.42 10.31
N GLY A 16 -6.69 -9.44 8.98
CA GLY A 16 -7.82 -9.18 8.08
C GLY A 16 -7.35 -8.75 6.70
N TRP A 17 -8.30 -8.41 5.83
CA TRP A 17 -8.02 -8.08 4.44
C TRP A 17 -9.03 -7.08 3.87
N LEU A 18 -8.66 -6.45 2.77
CA LEU A 18 -9.51 -5.55 1.99
C LEU A 18 -9.36 -5.87 0.51
N SER A 19 -10.48 -5.80 -0.22
CA SER A 19 -10.54 -5.88 -1.68
C SER A 19 -11.45 -4.76 -2.18
N ARG A 20 -10.96 -3.95 -3.13
CA ARG A 20 -11.71 -2.79 -3.65
C ARG A 20 -11.46 -2.60 -5.14
N THR A 21 -12.50 -2.29 -5.89
CA THR A 21 -12.39 -1.90 -7.30
C THR A 21 -12.02 -0.42 -7.42
N LEU A 22 -11.02 -0.10 -8.26
CA LEU A 22 -10.72 1.27 -8.64
C LEU A 22 -11.46 1.60 -9.95
N ALA A 23 -12.53 2.39 -9.86
CA ALA A 23 -13.48 2.65 -10.96
C ALA A 23 -12.85 3.36 -12.17
N ASN A 24 -11.78 4.13 -11.97
CA ASN A 24 -11.12 4.92 -13.02
C ASN A 24 -9.67 4.46 -13.21
N GLY A 25 -9.47 3.17 -13.49
CA GLY A 25 -8.16 2.50 -13.61
C GLY A 25 -7.01 3.43 -14.01
N GLY A 26 -5.97 3.46 -13.17
CA GLY A 26 -4.75 4.24 -13.40
C GLY A 26 -3.64 3.40 -14.02
N SER A 27 -2.44 3.96 -14.11
CA SER A 27 -1.24 3.13 -14.34
C SER A 27 -1.06 2.14 -13.19
N PRO A 28 -0.31 1.04 -13.38
CA PRO A 28 0.05 0.13 -12.28
C PRO A 28 0.61 0.89 -11.08
N GLU A 29 1.44 1.92 -11.31
CA GLU A 29 1.96 2.80 -10.26
C GLU A 29 0.87 3.51 -9.45
N VAL A 30 -0.21 3.96 -10.09
CA VAL A 30 -1.33 4.61 -9.39
C VAL A 30 -2.07 3.60 -8.52
N VAL A 31 -2.31 2.39 -9.03
CA VAL A 31 -2.98 1.32 -8.27
C VAL A 31 -2.17 0.95 -7.04
N GLU A 32 -0.86 0.78 -7.20
CA GLU A 32 0.08 0.44 -6.14
C GLU A 32 0.20 1.54 -5.08
N ALA A 33 0.25 2.80 -5.50
CA ALA A 33 0.23 3.93 -4.57
C ALA A 33 -1.11 4.01 -3.80
N TYR A 34 -2.23 3.70 -4.45
CA TYR A 34 -3.53 3.62 -3.78
C TYR A 34 -3.62 2.43 -2.82
N ALA A 35 -3.04 1.28 -3.17
CA ALA A 35 -2.97 0.11 -2.30
C ALA A 35 -2.16 0.42 -1.02
N ALA A 36 -1.02 1.07 -1.16
CA ALA A 36 -0.23 1.54 -0.02
C ALA A 36 -1.01 2.54 0.86
N TRP A 37 -1.74 3.47 0.25
CA TRP A 37 -2.60 4.41 0.98
C TRP A 37 -3.73 3.70 1.73
N GLU A 38 -4.42 2.74 1.10
CA GLU A 38 -5.47 1.93 1.74
C GLU A 38 -4.92 1.08 2.88
N ALA A 39 -3.73 0.51 2.74
CA ALA A 39 -3.08 -0.25 3.80
C ALA A 39 -2.77 0.61 5.03
N LEU A 40 -2.22 1.82 4.83
CA LEU A 40 -2.00 2.79 5.91
C LEU A 40 -3.32 3.24 6.53
N ARG A 41 -4.34 3.53 5.71
CA ARG A 41 -5.67 3.93 6.21
C ARG A 41 -6.27 2.83 7.08
N LEU A 42 -6.16 1.57 6.68
CA LEU A 42 -6.64 0.43 7.47
C LEU A 42 -5.90 0.33 8.80
N ALA A 43 -4.56 0.40 8.77
CA ALA A 43 -3.75 0.38 9.98
C ALA A 43 -4.07 1.52 10.95
N TRP A 44 -4.32 2.71 10.42
CA TRP A 44 -4.73 3.88 11.20
C TRP A 44 -6.09 3.64 11.88
N GLN A 45 -7.07 3.15 11.12
CA GLN A 45 -8.41 2.84 11.64
C GLN A 45 -8.39 1.77 12.74
N TRP A 46 -7.44 0.84 12.66
CA TRP A 46 -7.29 -0.25 13.63
C TRP A 46 -6.37 0.11 14.80
N GLY A 47 -5.82 1.32 14.82
CA GLY A 47 -5.01 1.81 15.92
C GLY A 47 -3.65 1.12 16.02
N TRP A 48 -3.05 0.73 14.89
CA TRP A 48 -1.73 0.12 14.85
C TRP A 48 -0.65 1.19 14.73
N PRO A 49 0.11 1.50 15.80
CA PRO A 49 1.04 2.61 15.79
C PRO A 49 2.33 2.33 15.01
N ARG A 50 2.65 1.03 14.80
CA ARG A 50 3.89 0.58 14.14
C ARG A 50 3.56 -0.45 13.07
N VAL A 51 3.88 -0.14 11.82
CA VAL A 51 3.54 -0.99 10.67
C VAL A 51 4.66 -1.09 9.65
N ILE A 52 4.67 -2.20 8.91
CA ILE A 52 5.51 -2.41 7.73
C ILE A 52 4.56 -2.55 6.55
N ILE A 53 4.71 -1.69 5.54
CA ILE A 53 3.94 -1.76 4.29
C ILE A 53 4.78 -2.53 3.28
N GLU A 54 4.29 -3.69 2.87
CA GLU A 54 4.92 -4.56 1.87
C GLU A 54 4.21 -4.39 0.52
N GLY A 55 4.97 -4.23 -0.56
CA GLY A 55 4.44 -4.17 -1.92
C GLY A 55 5.46 -4.64 -2.94
N ASP A 56 5.02 -4.97 -4.15
CA ASP A 56 5.87 -5.50 -5.23
C ASP A 56 6.19 -4.45 -6.32
N CYS A 57 5.80 -3.20 -6.09
CA CYS A 57 6.10 -2.08 -6.97
C CYS A 57 7.30 -1.26 -6.46
N ALA A 58 8.50 -1.66 -6.87
CA ALA A 58 9.73 -0.97 -6.47
C ALA A 58 9.72 0.52 -6.85
N SER A 59 9.14 0.90 -7.99
CA SER A 59 9.10 2.31 -8.40
C SER A 59 8.27 3.16 -7.43
N ILE A 60 7.14 2.65 -6.96
CA ILE A 60 6.29 3.33 -5.99
C ILE A 60 6.93 3.36 -4.61
N LEU A 61 7.51 2.27 -4.13
CA LEU A 61 8.19 2.27 -2.83
C LEU A 61 9.37 3.24 -2.81
N ASN A 62 10.15 3.31 -3.90
CA ASN A 62 11.22 4.30 -4.05
C ASN A 62 10.67 5.73 -4.07
N LYS A 63 9.56 5.98 -4.79
CA LYS A 63 8.89 7.28 -4.78
C LYS A 63 8.40 7.65 -3.39
N ILE A 64 7.78 6.74 -2.63
CA ILE A 64 7.28 7.03 -1.29
C ILE A 64 8.42 7.35 -0.33
N THR A 65 9.53 6.62 -0.41
CA THR A 65 10.68 6.77 0.51
C THR A 65 11.66 7.86 0.13
N ALA A 66 11.59 8.39 -1.10
CA ALA A 66 12.46 9.49 -1.52
C ALA A 66 12.22 10.78 -0.72
N GLU A 67 13.30 11.50 -0.40
CA GLU A 67 13.21 12.81 0.26
C GLU A 67 12.74 13.93 -0.70
N THR A 68 12.83 13.68 -2.00
CA THR A 68 12.44 14.65 -3.02
C THR A 68 10.95 14.58 -3.32
N GLN A 69 10.42 15.71 -3.80
CA GLN A 69 9.04 15.78 -4.27
C GLN A 69 8.91 15.09 -5.63
N ASP A 70 7.99 14.14 -5.73
CA ASP A 70 7.63 13.52 -7.00
C ASP A 70 6.75 14.48 -7.81
N ARG A 71 7.20 14.81 -9.04
CA ARG A 71 6.50 15.70 -9.99
C ARG A 71 5.73 14.94 -11.07
N SER A 72 5.66 13.62 -10.98
CA SER A 72 4.89 12.76 -11.88
C SER A 72 3.40 12.80 -11.54
N ALA A 73 2.57 12.19 -12.39
CA ALA A 73 1.12 12.14 -12.20
C ALA A 73 0.68 11.46 -10.89
N VAL A 74 1.52 10.57 -10.31
CA VAL A 74 1.24 9.92 -9.02
C VAL A 74 1.76 10.73 -7.82
N GLY A 75 2.51 11.81 -8.05
CA GLY A 75 3.13 12.62 -7.02
C GLY A 75 2.18 13.15 -5.92
N PRO A 76 0.97 13.64 -6.27
CA PRO A 76 -0.02 14.02 -5.26
C PRO A 76 -0.41 12.86 -4.32
N LEU A 77 -0.65 11.67 -4.88
CA LEU A 77 -1.00 10.48 -4.10
C LEU A 77 0.18 9.99 -3.24
N VAL A 78 1.41 10.08 -3.75
CA VAL A 78 2.62 9.82 -2.96
C VAL A 78 2.71 10.79 -1.77
N SER A 79 2.36 12.06 -1.97
CA SER A 79 2.31 13.05 -0.88
C SER A 79 1.25 12.68 0.18
N ASP A 80 0.08 12.22 -0.24
CA ASP A 80 -0.98 11.79 0.68
C ASP A 80 -0.57 10.55 1.49
N VAL A 81 0.11 9.59 0.85
CA VAL A 81 0.70 8.41 1.52
C VAL A 81 1.70 8.84 2.59
N ARG A 82 2.64 9.72 2.24
CA ARG A 82 3.64 10.23 3.21
C ARG A 82 2.99 11.01 4.35
N SER A 83 1.99 11.84 4.05
CA SER A 83 1.27 12.60 5.07
C SER A 83 0.50 11.69 6.02
N LEU A 84 -0.10 10.60 5.54
CA LEU A 84 -0.77 9.64 6.43
C LEU A 84 0.26 8.87 7.27
N ALA A 85 1.36 8.42 6.65
CA ALA A 85 2.43 7.70 7.32
C ALA A 85 3.08 8.51 8.47
N SER A 86 3.12 9.84 8.37
CA SER A 86 3.70 10.69 9.43
C SER A 86 2.89 10.72 10.74
N HIS A 87 1.68 10.15 10.77
CA HIS A 87 0.87 10.07 11.99
C HIS A 87 1.18 8.85 12.85
N PHE A 88 1.95 7.89 12.33
CA PHE A 88 2.31 6.66 13.02
C PHE A 88 3.58 6.86 13.86
N GLU A 89 3.75 6.03 14.90
CA GLU A 89 4.99 5.98 15.68
C GLU A 89 6.15 5.44 14.82
N SER A 90 5.86 4.45 13.96
CA SER A 90 6.83 3.89 13.04
C SER A 90 6.17 3.31 11.79
N VAL A 91 6.67 3.68 10.61
CA VAL A 91 6.29 3.10 9.33
C VAL A 91 7.55 2.81 8.55
N SER A 92 7.64 1.61 7.97
CA SER A 92 8.62 1.30 6.94
C SER A 92 7.95 0.72 5.70
N PHE A 93 8.60 0.91 4.56
CA PHE A 93 8.15 0.44 3.26
C PHE A 93 9.15 -0.60 2.76
N SER A 94 8.66 -1.79 2.42
CA SER A 94 9.49 -2.93 2.05
C SER A 94 9.06 -3.50 0.71
N PHE A 95 10.04 -3.68 -0.18
CA PHE A 95 9.80 -4.37 -1.44
C PHE A 95 9.77 -5.88 -1.21
N VAL A 96 8.70 -6.52 -1.64
CA VAL A 96 8.57 -7.97 -1.69
C VAL A 96 8.42 -8.43 -3.13
N ARG A 97 8.88 -9.64 -3.45
CA ARG A 97 8.62 -10.20 -4.79
C ARG A 97 7.12 -10.50 -4.90
N GLY A 98 6.52 -10.30 -6.09
CA GLY A 98 5.09 -10.59 -6.30
C GLY A 98 4.66 -12.00 -5.88
N SER A 99 5.55 -13.00 -5.95
CA SER A 99 5.27 -14.34 -5.41
C SER A 99 4.95 -14.36 -3.91
N CYS A 100 5.49 -13.42 -3.14
CA CYS A 100 5.22 -13.24 -1.71
C CYS A 100 3.97 -12.38 -1.47
N ASN A 101 3.45 -11.69 -2.49
CA ASN A 101 2.25 -10.86 -2.45
C ASN A 101 1.00 -11.57 -3.01
N ALA A 102 1.09 -12.86 -3.31
CA ALA A 102 0.05 -13.61 -4.03
C ALA A 102 -1.35 -13.54 -3.41
N VAL A 103 -1.47 -13.36 -2.08
CA VAL A 103 -2.77 -13.20 -1.43
C VAL A 103 -3.39 -11.84 -1.75
N ALA A 104 -2.60 -10.76 -1.70
CA ALA A 104 -3.06 -9.43 -2.08
C ALA A 104 -3.39 -9.38 -3.59
N ASP A 105 -2.55 -9.96 -4.45
CA ASP A 105 -2.81 -10.04 -5.88
C ASP A 105 -4.11 -10.80 -6.18
N ARG A 106 -4.38 -11.87 -5.42
CA ARG A 106 -5.63 -12.63 -5.55
C ARG A 106 -6.83 -11.79 -5.13
N LEU A 107 -6.71 -11.02 -4.05
CA LEU A 107 -7.76 -10.11 -3.58
C LEU A 107 -8.00 -8.97 -4.57
N GLU A 108 -6.96 -8.45 -5.22
CA GLU A 108 -7.10 -7.50 -6.32
C GLU A 108 -7.89 -8.12 -7.48
N SER A 109 -7.52 -9.33 -7.91
CA SER A 109 -8.21 -10.03 -9.00
C SER A 109 -9.68 -10.35 -8.68
N MET A 110 -10.04 -10.48 -7.40
CA MET A 110 -11.42 -10.71 -6.96
C MET A 110 -12.26 -9.44 -6.89
N ALA A 111 -11.65 -8.26 -6.98
CA ALA A 111 -12.35 -6.98 -7.00
C ALA A 111 -12.92 -6.60 -8.39
N LEU A 112 -12.73 -7.47 -9.39
CA LEU A 112 -13.15 -7.25 -10.79
C LEU A 112 -14.48 -7.92 -11.11
#